data_AF-A0A933EPW1-F1
#
_entry.id   AF-A0A933EPW1-F1
#
_cell.length_a   1.000
_cell.length_b   1.000
_cell.length_c   1.000
_cell.angle_alpha   90.00
_cell.angle_beta   90.00
_cell.angle_gamma   90.00
#
_symmetry.space_group_name_H-M   'P 1'
#
loop_
_entity.id
_entity.type
_entity.pdbx_description
1 polymer ?
#
loop_
_entity_poly.entity_id
_entity_poly.type
_entity_poly.pdbx_seq_one_letter_code
_entity_poly.pdbx_strand_id
1 'polypeptide(L)'
;MVEVTERDPVTTGARPQADKVGLLPAVRRHSVLKVAPTSFFADYGCHVRILEETFALQDLGSRVVVCTYKSGRDIPGIDIRRALGLPFANGIRVGSSKRKVYFDAWLYLRAMAASLGFRPSVVHAHLHEGALIGYPISKLFHAPLIFDFQGSLTCEMVDHTFLRRDSMFYAPLRSLESVINRMATAIITSSRNAADVLIKEFGCDSKKVYPIPDCVNADRFRPRWEVSAARKREMKRRLGIPEDRKVVVYLGLLAEYQGSSYLLRAAQSLVGRLPNVHFLLMGYPGTDRYRDLATALGIQNHVTFTGRIFYETAPSYLSLGDAAITAKISETEGNGKLLNYMAVGLPTVSFDTPVSKEILGDVGVYAPLGSVEGLATALEYLLIDERGAEQRGRELRERVLKHYLWEQGARQILDIYDVAAAKG
;
A
#
# COMPACT_ATOMS: atom_id res chain seq x y z
N MET A 1 -9.72 -26.92 4.68
CA MET A 1 -9.86 -25.63 5.39
C MET A 1 -8.58 -25.37 6.13
N VAL A 2 -7.84 -24.32 5.77
CA VAL A 2 -6.74 -23.80 6.59
C VAL A 2 -7.01 -22.31 6.71
N GLU A 3 -7.77 -21.93 7.73
CA GLU A 3 -7.77 -20.54 8.17
C GLU A 3 -6.41 -20.33 8.85
N VAL A 4 -5.53 -19.57 8.20
CA VAL A 4 -4.23 -19.20 8.78
C VAL A 4 -4.49 -18.11 9.83
N THR A 5 -4.96 -18.51 11.00
CA THR A 5 -5.19 -17.63 12.16
C THR A 5 -3.98 -17.60 13.10
N GLU A 6 -3.02 -18.50 12.93
CA GLU A 6 -1.84 -18.58 13.79
C GLU A 6 -0.65 -17.79 13.25
N ARG A 7 -0.08 -16.97 14.12
CA ARG A 7 1.26 -16.42 13.94
C ARG A 7 2.24 -17.60 13.93
N ASP A 8 2.85 -17.87 12.78
CA ASP A 8 4.04 -18.71 12.75
C ASP A 8 5.08 -18.12 13.73
N PRO A 9 5.65 -18.90 14.66
CA PRO A 9 6.76 -18.45 15.51
C PRO A 9 8.04 -18.45 14.67
N VAL A 10 8.07 -17.61 13.63
CA VAL A 10 9.25 -17.35 12.82
C VAL A 10 9.69 -15.94 13.13
N THR A 11 10.63 -15.85 14.09
CA THR A 11 11.44 -14.68 14.41
C THR A 11 10.65 -13.38 14.61
N THR A 12 10.14 -13.19 15.83
CA THR A 12 10.19 -11.87 16.48
C THR A 12 11.66 -11.49 16.68
N GLY A 13 12.37 -11.24 15.58
CA GLY A 13 13.69 -10.66 15.62
C GLY A 13 13.54 -9.24 16.14
N ALA A 14 14.03 -8.98 17.35
CA ALA A 14 14.40 -7.63 17.73
C ALA A 14 15.29 -7.05 16.61
N ARG A 15 15.02 -5.79 16.24
CA ARG A 15 15.78 -5.06 15.22
C ARG A 15 17.27 -5.16 15.59
N PRO A 16 18.16 -5.67 14.73
CA PRO A 16 19.58 -5.41 14.93
C PRO A 16 19.75 -3.89 14.87
N GLN A 17 20.34 -3.31 15.92
CA GLN A 17 20.84 -1.95 15.88
C GLN A 17 21.80 -1.88 14.70
N ALA A 18 21.44 -1.10 13.68
CA ALA A 18 22.33 -0.83 12.57
C ALA A 18 23.39 0.16 13.09
N ASP A 19 24.53 -0.38 13.54
CA ASP A 19 25.77 0.38 13.67
C ASP A 19 26.27 0.75 12.25
N LYS A 20 25.61 1.72 11.62
CA LYS A 20 26.14 2.41 10.45
C LYS A 20 26.75 3.72 10.93
N VAL A 21 27.96 3.64 11.49
CA VAL A 21 28.81 4.81 11.75
C VAL A 21 29.44 5.23 10.42
N GLY A 22 28.67 5.93 9.60
CA GLY A 22 29.17 6.80 8.54
C GLY A 22 28.70 8.22 8.87
N LEU A 23 29.58 9.22 8.78
CA LEU A 23 29.30 10.61 9.16
C LEU A 23 27.92 11.06 8.67
N LEU A 24 26.96 11.10 9.60
CA LEU A 24 25.58 11.50 9.31
C LEU A 24 25.57 13.03 9.05
N PRO A 25 25.00 13.51 7.93
CA PRO A 25 24.74 14.93 7.77
C PRO A 25 23.87 15.43 8.93
N ALA A 26 23.96 16.72 9.27
CA ALA A 26 23.28 17.34 10.40
C ALA A 26 21.84 16.80 10.57
N VAL A 27 21.60 16.12 11.69
CA VAL A 27 20.34 15.41 11.96
C VAL A 27 19.20 16.42 11.95
N ARG A 28 18.37 16.42 10.89
CA ARG A 28 17.21 17.30 10.76
C ARG A 28 16.09 16.78 11.64
N ARG A 29 15.83 17.45 12.77
CA ARG A 29 14.85 17.00 13.77
C ARG A 29 13.54 17.76 13.63
N HIS A 30 12.51 17.08 13.10
CA HIS A 30 11.14 17.58 13.11
C HIS A 30 10.32 16.91 14.22
N SER A 31 9.38 17.64 14.81
CA SER A 31 8.29 17.06 15.61
C SER A 31 7.05 16.92 14.73
N VAL A 32 6.84 15.73 14.19
CA VAL A 32 5.82 15.45 13.18
C VAL A 32 4.57 14.89 13.84
N LEU A 33 3.45 15.61 13.74
CA LEU A 33 2.14 15.04 14.03
C LEU A 33 1.57 14.43 12.76
N LYS A 34 1.42 13.12 12.73
CA LYS A 34 0.68 12.42 11.68
C LYS A 34 -0.80 12.33 12.04
N VAL A 35 -1.67 12.76 11.13
CA VAL A 35 -3.14 12.62 11.26
C VAL A 35 -3.61 11.58 10.26
N ALA A 36 -4.00 10.41 10.75
CA ALA A 36 -4.38 9.26 9.95
C ALA A 36 -5.84 8.85 10.25
N PRO A 37 -6.83 9.30 9.45
CA PRO A 37 -8.26 9.02 9.64
C PRO A 37 -8.62 7.59 9.19
N THR A 38 -8.00 6.61 9.82
CA THR A 38 -8.14 5.21 9.45
C THR A 38 -7.97 4.28 10.67
N SER A 39 -8.15 2.98 10.46
CA SER A 39 -7.98 1.93 11.46
C SER A 39 -6.51 1.50 11.64
N PHE A 40 -5.58 2.46 11.61
CA PHE A 40 -4.15 2.17 11.65
C PHE A 40 -3.78 1.46 12.98
N PHE A 41 -3.06 0.34 13.00
CA PHE A 41 -2.60 -0.47 11.87
C PHE A 41 -3.56 -1.65 11.60
N ALA A 42 -3.81 -1.93 10.33
CA ALA A 42 -4.66 -3.05 9.90
C ALA A 42 -4.20 -3.67 8.56
N ASP A 43 -2.89 -3.63 8.28
CA ASP A 43 -2.26 -4.33 7.14
C ASP A 43 -2.80 -3.92 5.75
N TYR A 44 -3.34 -2.71 5.61
CA TYR A 44 -3.71 -2.11 4.33
C TYR A 44 -2.55 -1.32 3.73
N GLY A 45 -2.54 -1.11 2.41
CA GLY A 45 -1.47 -0.40 1.70
C GLY A 45 -1.18 0.99 2.26
N CYS A 46 -2.23 1.79 2.49
CA CYS A 46 -2.13 3.10 3.14
C CYS A 46 -1.48 3.03 4.53
N HIS A 47 -1.78 1.97 5.30
CA HIS A 47 -1.22 1.76 6.61
C HIS A 47 0.27 1.40 6.53
N VAL A 48 0.67 0.59 5.55
CA VAL A 48 2.08 0.25 5.32
C VAL A 48 2.89 1.50 4.97
N ARG A 49 2.35 2.40 4.13
CA ARG A 49 2.95 3.71 3.85
C ARG A 49 3.15 4.52 5.13
N ILE A 50 2.09 4.72 5.92
CA ILE A 50 2.17 5.46 7.19
C ILE A 50 3.20 4.82 8.14
N LEU A 51 3.21 3.49 8.24
CA LEU A 51 4.09 2.71 9.11
C LEU A 51 5.56 2.91 8.75
N GLU A 52 5.93 2.58 7.51
CA GLU A 52 7.32 2.59 7.07
C GLU A 52 7.86 4.01 6.92
N GLU A 53 7.02 4.96 6.49
CA GLU A 53 7.37 6.39 6.52
C GLU A 53 7.66 6.85 7.95
N THR A 54 6.87 6.40 8.94
CA THR A 54 7.09 6.75 10.35
C THR A 54 8.43 6.22 10.85
N PHE A 55 8.73 4.95 10.58
CA PHE A 55 10.02 4.38 10.97
C PHE A 55 11.19 5.07 10.28
N ALA A 56 11.10 5.34 8.98
CA ALA A 56 12.18 5.99 8.25
C ALA A 56 12.42 7.44 8.71
N LEU A 57 11.36 8.19 9.04
CA LEU A 57 11.49 9.52 9.64
C LEU A 57 12.13 9.45 11.05
N GLN A 58 11.75 8.45 11.85
CA GLN A 58 12.35 8.23 13.18
C GLN A 58 13.83 7.84 13.09
N ASP A 59 14.18 6.98 12.13
CA ASP A 59 15.57 6.57 11.88
C ASP A 59 16.45 7.74 11.43
N LEU A 60 15.85 8.76 10.79
CA LEU A 60 16.49 10.03 10.44
C LEU A 60 16.42 11.09 11.56
N GLY A 61 15.95 10.72 12.76
CA GLY A 61 15.99 11.55 13.97
C GLY A 61 14.76 12.41 14.23
N SER A 62 13.70 12.31 13.43
CA SER A 62 12.44 13.00 13.70
C SER A 62 11.63 12.31 14.80
N ARG A 63 10.94 13.11 15.61
CA ARG A 63 9.99 12.58 16.60
C ARG A 63 8.61 12.57 15.95
N VAL A 64 7.97 11.41 15.90
CA VAL A 64 6.68 11.23 15.20
C VAL A 64 5.61 10.74 16.15
N VAL A 65 4.43 11.37 16.11
CA VAL A 65 3.21 10.91 16.80
C VAL A 65 2.14 10.64 15.77
N VAL A 66 1.51 9.47 15.81
CA VAL A 66 0.43 9.10 14.89
C VAL A 66 -0.90 9.15 15.61
N CYS A 67 -1.75 10.12 15.26
CA CYS A 67 -3.14 10.15 15.71
C CYS A 67 -4.04 9.41 14.72
N THR A 68 -4.82 8.46 15.22
CA THR A 68 -5.65 7.57 14.37
C THR A 68 -6.96 7.17 15.05
N TYR A 69 -7.89 6.53 14.34
CA TYR A 69 -9.13 6.04 14.96
C TYR A 69 -8.88 4.97 16.05
N LYS A 70 -9.93 4.68 16.83
CA LYS A 70 -9.88 3.65 17.90
C LYS A 70 -9.51 2.26 17.37
N SER A 71 -10.01 1.88 16.20
CA SER A 71 -9.78 0.56 15.61
C SER A 71 -8.36 0.41 15.05
N GLY A 72 -7.85 -0.83 15.03
CA GLY A 72 -6.50 -1.16 14.60
C GLY A 72 -5.67 -1.77 15.73
N ARG A 73 -4.41 -2.11 15.43
CA ARG A 73 -3.43 -2.57 16.42
C ARG A 73 -2.30 -1.57 16.60
N ASP A 74 -1.74 -1.54 17.81
CA ASP A 74 -0.54 -0.75 18.10
C ASP A 74 0.71 -1.47 17.57
N ILE A 75 1.68 -0.66 17.16
CA ILE A 75 2.94 -1.13 16.60
C ILE A 75 4.07 -0.72 17.55
N PRO A 76 4.89 -1.67 18.04
CA PRO A 76 6.04 -1.35 18.87
C PRO A 76 6.97 -0.34 18.20
N GLY A 77 7.39 0.67 18.95
CA GLY A 77 8.30 1.73 18.46
C GLY A 77 7.61 2.99 17.92
N ILE A 78 6.28 3.02 17.84
CA ILE A 78 5.51 4.20 17.38
C ILE A 78 4.64 4.75 18.51
N ASP A 79 4.69 6.06 18.76
CA ASP A 79 3.72 6.75 19.62
C ASP A 79 2.39 6.90 18.86
N ILE A 80 1.49 5.93 19.07
CA ILE A 80 0.16 5.91 18.47
C ILE A 80 -0.86 6.44 19.49
N ARG A 81 -1.58 7.50 19.09
CA ARG A 81 -2.61 8.14 19.90
C ARG A 81 -3.98 7.93 19.29
N ARG A 82 -4.68 6.92 19.79
CA ARG A 82 -6.02 6.55 19.32
C ARG A 82 -7.09 7.51 19.80
N ALA A 83 -8.00 7.86 18.90
CA ALA A 83 -9.22 8.58 19.23
C ALA A 83 -10.11 7.76 20.17
N LEU A 84 -10.91 8.45 20.98
CA LEU A 84 -11.99 7.78 21.70
C LEU A 84 -13.01 7.28 20.67
N GLY A 85 -13.36 6.00 20.75
CA GLY A 85 -14.42 5.43 19.91
C GLY A 85 -15.72 5.33 20.68
N LEU A 86 -16.82 5.09 19.97
CA LEU A 86 -18.12 4.89 20.58
C LEU A 86 -18.15 3.57 21.40
N PRO A 87 -18.80 3.55 22.58
CA PRO A 87 -18.93 2.33 23.40
C PRO A 87 -19.56 1.15 22.65
N PHE A 88 -20.42 1.43 21.66
CA PHE A 88 -21.23 0.45 20.93
C PHE A 88 -20.80 0.23 19.47
N ALA A 89 -19.64 0.73 19.05
CA ALA A 89 -19.14 0.65 17.66
C ALA A 89 -17.89 -0.23 17.50
N ASN A 90 -17.61 -1.11 18.46
CA ASN A 90 -16.46 -2.02 18.38
C ASN A 90 -16.74 -3.09 17.30
N GLY A 91 -16.20 -2.91 16.09
CA GLY A 91 -16.35 -3.85 14.97
C GLY A 91 -16.72 -3.24 13.61
N ILE A 92 -16.94 -1.91 13.55
CA ILE A 92 -17.31 -1.26 12.29
C ILE A 92 -16.09 -1.16 11.37
N ARG A 93 -16.22 -1.69 10.14
CA ARG A 93 -15.23 -1.46 9.08
C ARG A 93 -15.21 0.02 8.74
N VAL A 94 -14.05 0.64 8.94
CA VAL A 94 -13.81 2.03 8.60
C VAL A 94 -13.80 2.15 7.07
N GLY A 95 -14.71 2.96 6.53
CA GLY A 95 -14.92 3.22 5.11
C GLY A 95 -15.92 4.37 4.92
N SER A 96 -16.32 4.66 3.69
CA SER A 96 -17.26 5.75 3.34
C SER A 96 -18.62 5.53 3.99
N SER A 97 -18.86 6.13 5.17
CA SER A 97 -20.13 6.04 5.89
C SER A 97 -20.48 7.39 6.52
N LYS A 98 -21.77 7.70 6.65
CA LYS A 98 -22.23 8.93 7.33
C LYS A 98 -21.76 9.02 8.78
N ARG A 99 -21.42 7.88 9.40
CA ARG A 99 -20.91 7.80 10.78
C ARG A 99 -19.42 8.18 10.88
N LYS A 100 -18.72 8.33 9.74
CA LYS A 100 -17.30 8.71 9.65
C LYS A 100 -17.04 10.11 10.22
N VAL A 101 -17.97 11.05 10.02
CA VAL A 101 -17.88 12.43 10.55
C VAL A 101 -17.69 12.45 12.08
N TYR A 102 -18.33 11.52 12.80
CA TYR A 102 -18.16 11.41 14.25
C TYR A 102 -16.77 10.90 14.62
N PHE A 103 -16.23 9.91 13.89
CA PHE A 103 -14.87 9.44 14.11
C PHE A 103 -13.84 10.52 13.81
N ASP A 104 -14.07 11.34 12.78
CA ASP A 104 -13.24 12.49 12.43
C ASP A 104 -13.25 13.56 13.52
N ALA A 105 -14.41 13.86 14.11
CA ALA A 105 -14.50 14.79 15.24
C ALA A 105 -13.72 14.31 16.47
N TRP A 106 -13.83 13.03 16.83
CA TRP A 106 -13.05 12.45 17.93
C TRP A 106 -11.56 12.39 17.63
N LEU A 107 -11.19 12.12 16.37
CA LEU A 107 -9.80 12.17 15.93
C LEU A 107 -9.25 13.59 16.00
N TYR A 108 -10.02 14.61 15.60
CA TYR A 108 -9.65 16.00 15.77
C TYR A 108 -9.38 16.34 17.24
N LEU A 109 -10.29 15.99 18.16
CA LEU A 109 -10.08 16.22 19.59
C LEU A 109 -8.82 15.52 20.12
N ARG A 110 -8.58 14.29 19.68
CA ARG A 110 -7.37 13.54 20.08
C ARG A 110 -6.10 14.17 19.52
N ALA A 111 -6.10 14.54 18.24
CA ALA A 111 -4.97 15.18 17.57
C ALA A 111 -4.67 16.56 18.18
N MET A 112 -5.70 17.35 18.50
CA MET A 112 -5.58 18.62 19.20
C MET A 112 -4.98 18.44 20.60
N ALA A 113 -5.55 17.53 21.41
CA ALA A 113 -5.03 17.23 22.75
C ALA A 113 -3.58 16.72 22.70
N ALA A 114 -3.26 15.88 21.72
CA ALA A 114 -1.90 15.42 21.50
C ALA A 114 -0.94 16.58 21.18
N SER A 115 -1.39 17.52 20.35
CA SER A 115 -0.61 18.68 19.91
C SER A 115 -0.26 19.64 21.05
N LEU A 116 -1.15 19.82 22.04
CA LEU A 116 -0.89 20.73 23.17
C LEU A 116 0.37 20.35 23.95
N GLY A 117 0.59 19.05 24.19
CA GLY A 117 1.82 18.56 24.83
C GLY A 117 2.96 18.27 23.85
N PHE A 118 2.64 17.84 22.63
CA PHE A 118 3.65 17.43 21.65
C PHE A 118 4.30 18.63 20.94
N ARG A 119 3.55 19.71 20.69
CA ARG A 119 3.94 20.91 19.92
C ARG A 119 4.59 20.55 18.57
N PRO A 120 3.79 20.17 17.57
CA PRO A 120 4.32 19.75 16.28
C PRO A 120 4.98 20.91 15.53
N SER A 121 6.13 20.67 14.91
CA SER A 121 6.75 21.55 13.92
C SER A 121 6.19 21.31 12.52
N VAL A 122 5.56 20.15 12.29
CA VAL A 122 4.91 19.77 11.03
C VAL A 122 3.64 18.98 11.32
N VAL A 123 2.55 19.28 10.61
CA VAL A 123 1.35 18.43 10.58
C VAL A 123 1.32 17.66 9.27
N HIS A 124 1.58 16.35 9.32
CA HIS A 124 1.52 15.47 8.16
C HIS A 124 0.18 14.72 8.14
N ALA A 125 -0.72 15.16 7.28
CA ALA A 125 -2.08 14.65 7.18
C ALA A 125 -2.20 13.63 6.05
N HIS A 126 -2.75 12.44 6.35
CA HIS A 126 -3.00 11.40 5.37
C HIS A 126 -4.48 11.37 4.98
N LEU A 127 -4.78 11.17 3.70
CA LEU A 127 -6.14 11.20 3.15
C LEU A 127 -6.82 12.57 3.30
N HIS A 128 -7.90 12.78 2.55
CA HIS A 128 -8.61 14.07 2.53
C HIS A 128 -9.17 14.44 3.91
N GLU A 129 -9.67 13.46 4.67
CA GLU A 129 -10.18 13.71 6.01
C GLU A 129 -9.07 14.10 6.98
N GLY A 130 -7.86 13.55 6.81
CA GLY A 130 -6.71 13.91 7.63
C GLY A 130 -6.27 15.33 7.37
N ALA A 131 -6.32 15.78 6.10
CA ALA A 131 -6.00 17.16 5.73
C ALA A 131 -7.00 18.14 6.34
N LEU A 132 -8.29 17.81 6.28
CA LEU A 132 -9.36 18.60 6.87
C LEU A 132 -9.22 18.72 8.40
N ILE A 133 -8.89 17.62 9.09
CA ILE A 133 -8.64 17.59 10.54
C ILE A 133 -7.35 18.32 10.92
N GLY A 134 -6.29 18.13 10.13
CA GLY A 134 -4.96 18.67 10.38
C GLY A 134 -4.85 20.18 10.17
N TYR A 135 -5.66 20.75 9.28
CA TYR A 135 -5.63 22.17 8.96
C TYR A 135 -5.84 23.13 10.14
N PRO A 136 -6.89 23.01 10.97
CA PRO A 136 -7.03 23.87 12.14
C PRO A 136 -5.87 23.72 13.14
N ILE A 137 -5.30 22.50 13.27
CA ILE A 137 -4.14 22.25 14.13
C ILE A 137 -2.90 22.94 13.57
N SER A 138 -2.68 22.86 12.25
CA SER A 138 -1.53 23.49 11.59
C SER A 138 -1.54 25.01 11.79
N LYS A 139 -2.72 25.64 11.68
CA LYS A 139 -2.91 27.07 11.97
C LYS A 139 -2.65 27.44 13.42
N LEU A 140 -3.17 26.67 14.37
CA LEU A 140 -3.01 26.98 15.80
C LEU A 140 -1.56 26.90 16.27
N PHE A 141 -0.80 25.94 15.75
CA PHE A 141 0.61 25.72 16.13
C PHE A 141 1.62 26.38 15.21
N HIS A 142 1.18 27.16 14.20
CA HIS A 142 2.03 27.76 13.18
C HIS A 142 2.97 26.74 12.51
N ALA A 143 2.43 25.55 12.25
CA ALA A 143 3.16 24.46 11.58
C ALA A 143 2.63 24.31 10.14
N PRO A 144 3.48 24.01 9.14
CA PRO A 144 3.01 23.69 7.80
C PRO A 144 2.11 22.44 7.81
N LEU A 145 1.06 22.47 6.99
CA LEU A 145 0.25 21.31 6.68
C LEU A 145 0.83 20.61 5.44
N ILE A 146 1.28 19.39 5.63
CA ILE A 146 1.70 18.49 4.55
C ILE A 146 0.56 17.51 4.31
N PHE A 147 0.05 17.44 3.09
CA PHE A 147 -1.04 16.56 2.74
C PHE A 147 -0.53 15.37 1.91
N ASP A 148 -0.63 14.16 2.45
CA ASP A 148 -0.35 12.90 1.74
C ASP A 148 -1.63 12.43 1.02
N PHE A 149 -1.68 12.74 -0.28
CA PHE A 149 -2.76 12.39 -1.18
C PHE A 149 -2.53 10.97 -1.74
N GLN A 150 -3.39 10.04 -1.32
CA GLN A 150 -3.26 8.61 -1.67
C GLN A 150 -4.22 8.17 -2.79
N GLY A 151 -5.12 9.06 -3.23
CA GLY A 151 -6.15 8.80 -4.21
C GLY A 151 -7.23 9.88 -4.14
N SER A 152 -7.97 10.08 -5.23
CA SER A 152 -9.08 11.04 -5.29
C SER A 152 -10.26 10.53 -4.48
N LEU A 153 -10.74 11.33 -3.53
CA LEU A 153 -11.86 10.96 -2.65
C LEU A 153 -13.11 10.64 -3.48
N THR A 154 -13.44 11.51 -4.43
CA THR A 154 -14.62 11.31 -5.28
C THR A 154 -14.46 10.14 -6.24
N CYS A 155 -13.25 9.90 -6.77
CA CYS A 155 -13.00 8.74 -7.62
C CYS A 155 -13.11 7.44 -6.82
N GLU A 156 -12.51 7.36 -5.64
CA GLU A 156 -12.63 6.20 -4.75
C GLU A 156 -14.10 5.94 -4.37
N MET A 157 -14.87 6.99 -4.07
CA MET A 157 -16.31 6.84 -3.80
C MET A 157 -17.07 6.29 -5.01
N VAL A 158 -16.67 6.64 -6.23
CA VAL A 158 -17.26 6.08 -7.47
C VAL A 158 -16.86 4.62 -7.67
N ASP A 159 -15.59 4.31 -7.54
CA ASP A 159 -15.04 2.96 -7.74
C ASP A 159 -15.57 1.96 -6.70
N HIS A 160 -15.86 2.44 -5.49
CA HIS A 160 -16.51 1.69 -4.42
C HIS A 160 -18.04 1.78 -4.41
N THR A 161 -18.66 2.28 -5.48
CA THR A 161 -20.12 2.39 -5.69
C THR A 161 -20.89 3.19 -4.62
N PHE A 162 -20.19 4.00 -3.82
CA PHE A 162 -20.78 4.91 -2.84
C PHE A 162 -21.31 6.22 -3.46
N LEU A 163 -20.82 6.56 -4.65
CA LEU A 163 -21.20 7.74 -5.40
C LEU A 163 -21.33 7.36 -6.87
N ARG A 164 -22.29 7.93 -7.57
CA ARG A 164 -22.36 7.82 -9.03
C ARG A 164 -21.98 9.15 -9.64
N ARG A 165 -21.27 9.14 -10.77
CA ARG A 165 -20.84 10.37 -11.46
C ARG A 165 -22.03 11.22 -11.93
N ASP A 166 -23.17 10.59 -12.21
CA ASP A 166 -24.44 11.23 -12.59
C ASP A 166 -25.26 11.72 -11.39
N SER A 167 -24.79 11.51 -10.15
CA SER A 167 -25.50 11.92 -8.94
C SER A 167 -25.38 13.43 -8.69
N MET A 168 -26.47 14.05 -8.21
CA MET A 168 -26.47 15.45 -7.75
C MET A 168 -25.47 15.74 -6.61
N PHE A 169 -25.02 14.72 -5.88
CA PHE A 169 -24.02 14.85 -4.82
C PHE A 169 -22.58 14.86 -5.33
N TYR A 170 -22.35 14.48 -6.59
CA TYR A 170 -20.99 14.37 -7.14
C TYR A 170 -20.30 15.73 -7.23
N ALA A 171 -20.94 16.72 -7.86
CA ALA A 171 -20.36 18.04 -8.04
C ALA A 171 -20.05 18.76 -6.71
N PRO A 172 -20.94 18.79 -5.69
CA PRO A 172 -20.62 19.35 -4.39
C PRO A 172 -19.44 18.67 -3.69
N LEU A 173 -19.39 17.33 -3.71
CA LEU A 173 -18.29 16.57 -3.09
C LEU A 173 -16.97 16.79 -3.83
N ARG A 174 -16.99 16.88 -5.16
CA ARG A 174 -15.81 17.19 -5.97
C ARG A 174 -15.30 18.61 -5.70
N SER A 175 -16.20 19.57 -5.51
CA SER A 175 -15.84 20.93 -5.10
C SER A 175 -15.20 20.96 -3.71
N LEU A 176 -15.75 20.21 -2.75
CA LEU A 176 -15.15 20.07 -1.42
C LEU A 176 -13.76 19.44 -1.50
N GLU A 177 -13.59 18.38 -2.27
CA GLU A 177 -12.30 17.75 -2.52
C GLU A 177 -11.29 18.75 -3.09
N SER A 178 -11.70 19.57 -4.07
CA SER A 178 -10.87 20.63 -4.65
C SER A 178 -10.43 21.67 -3.60
N VAL A 179 -11.31 22.06 -2.68
CA VAL A 179 -10.97 22.97 -1.58
C VAL A 179 -9.94 22.32 -0.64
N ILE A 180 -10.15 21.06 -0.25
CA ILE A 180 -9.22 20.32 0.61
C ILE A 180 -7.84 20.21 -0.06
N ASN A 181 -7.80 19.85 -1.34
CA ASN A 181 -6.55 19.70 -2.08
C ASN A 181 -5.73 20.99 -2.10
N ARG A 182 -6.38 22.16 -2.11
CA ARG A 182 -5.70 23.46 -2.17
C ARG A 182 -5.29 24.02 -0.81
N MET A 183 -5.70 23.40 0.30
CA MET A 183 -5.51 23.96 1.64
C MET A 183 -4.09 23.75 2.21
N ALA A 184 -3.36 22.75 1.70
CA ALA A 184 -2.06 22.35 2.22
C ALA A 184 -0.91 23.26 1.78
N THR A 185 0.12 23.35 2.62
CA THR A 185 1.37 24.06 2.30
C THR A 185 2.15 23.30 1.24
N ALA A 186 2.16 21.97 1.35
CA ALA A 186 2.71 21.04 0.36
C ALA A 186 1.84 19.77 0.30
N ILE A 187 1.80 19.15 -0.87
CA ILE A 187 1.04 17.93 -1.15
C ILE A 187 2.03 16.88 -1.65
N ILE A 188 1.99 15.70 -1.04
CA ILE A 188 2.79 14.54 -1.43
C ILE A 188 1.85 13.56 -2.13
N THR A 189 2.27 12.98 -3.25
CA THR A 189 1.51 11.94 -3.97
C THR A 189 2.32 10.67 -4.15
N SER A 190 1.66 9.51 -4.20
CA SER A 190 2.30 8.19 -4.40
C SER A 190 2.70 7.89 -5.85
N SER A 191 2.36 8.76 -6.81
CA SER A 191 2.75 8.63 -8.22
C SER A 191 2.78 9.99 -8.90
N ARG A 192 3.48 10.07 -10.04
CA ARG A 192 3.42 11.24 -10.93
C ARG A 192 2.04 11.41 -11.53
N ASN A 193 1.34 10.32 -11.82
CA ASN A 193 -0.02 10.39 -12.35
C ASN A 193 -0.98 11.09 -11.36
N ALA A 194 -0.88 10.76 -10.07
CA ALA A 194 -1.66 11.44 -9.02
C ALA A 194 -1.30 12.93 -8.89
N ALA A 195 -0.02 13.29 -9.05
CA ALA A 195 0.40 14.70 -9.09
C ALA A 195 -0.21 15.44 -10.29
N ASP A 196 -0.20 14.82 -11.46
CA ASP A 196 -0.82 15.35 -12.68
C ASP A 196 -2.32 15.57 -12.51
N VAL A 197 -3.04 14.63 -11.87
CA VAL A 197 -4.47 14.79 -11.55
C VAL A 197 -4.70 16.01 -10.65
N LEU A 198 -3.90 16.19 -9.58
CA LEU A 198 -4.00 17.35 -8.70
C LEU A 198 -3.77 18.67 -9.42
N ILE A 199 -2.80 18.73 -10.34
CA ILE A 199 -2.45 19.94 -11.07
C ILE A 199 -3.48 20.24 -12.16
N LYS A 200 -3.78 19.25 -13.02
CA LYS A 200 -4.60 19.43 -14.22
C LYS A 200 -6.10 19.47 -13.91
N GLU A 201 -6.59 18.60 -13.03
CA GLU A 201 -8.02 18.49 -12.75
C GLU A 201 -8.45 19.33 -11.53
N PHE A 202 -7.62 19.37 -10.48
CA PHE A 202 -7.94 20.11 -9.26
C PHE A 202 -7.33 21.51 -9.21
N GLY A 203 -6.50 21.90 -10.19
CA GLY A 203 -5.90 23.23 -10.28
C GLY A 203 -4.97 23.56 -9.09
N CYS A 204 -4.30 22.55 -8.54
CA CYS A 204 -3.30 22.76 -7.49
C CYS A 204 -2.03 23.42 -8.08
N ASP A 205 -1.40 24.29 -7.32
CA ASP A 205 -0.11 24.90 -7.69
C ASP A 205 0.96 23.81 -7.79
N SER A 206 1.56 23.65 -8.97
CA SER A 206 2.60 22.63 -9.22
C SER A 206 3.83 22.79 -8.32
N LYS A 207 4.10 24.00 -7.80
CA LYS A 207 5.19 24.26 -6.83
C LYS A 207 4.91 23.70 -5.44
N LYS A 208 3.68 23.25 -5.19
CA LYS A 208 3.24 22.63 -3.93
C LYS A 208 3.06 21.12 -4.04
N VAL A 209 3.11 20.54 -5.24
CA VAL A 209 2.84 19.11 -5.47
C VAL A 209 4.16 18.36 -5.68
N TYR A 210 4.44 17.40 -4.81
CA TYR A 210 5.67 16.63 -4.79
C TYR A 210 5.35 15.13 -4.97
N PRO A 211 5.63 14.54 -6.14
CA PRO A 211 5.47 13.11 -6.33
C PRO A 211 6.58 12.36 -5.60
N ILE A 212 6.22 11.67 -4.51
CA ILE A 212 7.10 10.74 -3.78
C ILE A 212 6.48 9.35 -3.89
N PRO A 213 7.06 8.48 -4.76
CA PRO A 213 6.51 7.16 -4.98
C PRO A 213 6.45 6.37 -3.67
N ASP A 214 5.53 5.41 -3.60
CA ASP A 214 5.58 4.42 -2.55
C ASP A 214 6.97 3.77 -2.50
N CYS A 215 7.37 3.32 -1.30
CA CYS A 215 8.65 2.69 -1.06
C CYS A 215 8.45 1.31 -0.42
N VAL A 216 9.52 0.52 -0.34
CA VAL A 216 9.52 -0.81 0.27
C VAL A 216 10.69 -1.00 1.22
N ASN A 217 10.43 -1.78 2.26
CA ASN A 217 11.45 -2.20 3.22
C ASN A 217 12.19 -3.43 2.66
N ALA A 218 13.30 -3.20 1.97
CA ALA A 218 14.07 -4.26 1.31
C ALA A 218 14.80 -5.20 2.29
N ASP A 219 14.96 -4.80 3.55
CA ASP A 219 15.51 -5.64 4.63
C ASP A 219 14.50 -6.68 5.12
N ARG A 220 13.20 -6.33 5.06
CA ARG A 220 12.07 -7.22 5.34
C ARG A 220 11.69 -8.06 4.13
N PHE A 221 11.56 -7.44 2.96
CA PHE A 221 11.25 -8.12 1.70
C PHE A 221 12.54 -8.58 1.03
N ARG A 222 13.17 -9.58 1.65
CA ARG A 222 14.41 -10.20 1.17
C ARG A 222 14.18 -11.02 -0.10
N PRO A 223 15.21 -11.21 -0.94
CA PRO A 223 15.05 -11.94 -2.18
C PRO A 223 14.63 -13.40 -1.98
N ARG A 224 13.76 -13.89 -2.87
CA ARG A 224 13.22 -15.26 -2.83
C ARG A 224 14.28 -16.36 -2.99
N TRP A 225 15.46 -16.02 -3.50
CA TRP A 225 16.59 -16.96 -3.65
C TRP A 225 17.38 -17.16 -2.35
N GLU A 226 17.16 -16.36 -1.31
CA GLU A 226 17.73 -16.60 0.03
C GLU A 226 16.93 -17.66 0.82
N VAL A 227 15.70 -17.97 0.40
CA VAL A 227 14.84 -18.96 1.06
C VAL A 227 15.17 -20.36 0.56
N SER A 228 15.54 -21.25 1.48
CA SER A 228 15.94 -22.62 1.14
C SER A 228 14.81 -23.42 0.48
N ALA A 229 15.19 -24.32 -0.43
CA ALA A 229 14.22 -25.22 -1.09
C ALA A 229 13.43 -26.08 -0.09
N ALA A 230 14.08 -26.50 1.01
CA ALA A 230 13.43 -27.25 2.08
C ALA A 230 12.30 -26.45 2.75
N ARG A 231 12.55 -25.16 3.03
CA ARG A 231 11.54 -24.26 3.61
C ARG A 231 10.40 -23.99 2.64
N LYS A 232 10.69 -23.79 1.35
CA LYS A 232 9.64 -23.63 0.32
C LYS A 232 8.74 -24.86 0.24
N ARG A 233 9.31 -26.07 0.25
CA ARG A 233 8.54 -27.33 0.26
C ARG A 233 7.66 -27.45 1.50
N GLU A 234 8.19 -27.17 2.69
CA GLU A 234 7.42 -27.17 3.93
C GLU A 234 6.22 -26.23 3.88
N MET A 235 6.43 -25.00 3.42
CA MET A 235 5.37 -24.00 3.28
C MET A 235 4.33 -24.40 2.22
N LYS A 236 4.75 -24.96 1.07
CA LYS A 236 3.83 -25.50 0.06
C LYS A 236 2.95 -26.59 0.65
N ARG A 237 3.52 -27.56 1.39
CA ARG A 237 2.75 -28.61 2.08
C ARG A 237 1.73 -28.05 3.07
N ARG A 238 2.12 -27.08 3.91
CA ARG A 238 1.21 -26.43 4.88
C ARG A 238 0.03 -25.74 4.20
N LEU A 239 0.25 -25.24 2.98
CA LEU A 239 -0.78 -24.55 2.19
C LEU A 239 -1.58 -25.49 1.27
N GLY A 240 -1.25 -26.79 1.23
CA GLY A 240 -1.87 -27.74 0.31
C GLY A 240 -1.48 -27.50 -1.16
N ILE A 241 -0.36 -26.84 -1.42
CA ILE A 241 0.17 -26.59 -2.76
C ILE A 241 1.06 -27.78 -3.16
N PRO A 242 0.80 -28.46 -4.29
CA PRO A 242 1.69 -29.52 -4.77
C PRO A 242 3.12 -29.01 -5.02
N GLU A 243 4.11 -29.80 -4.61
CA GLU A 243 5.51 -29.34 -4.57
C GLU A 243 6.09 -29.05 -5.97
N ASP A 244 5.66 -29.81 -6.96
CA ASP A 244 6.05 -29.77 -8.37
C ASP A 244 5.43 -28.62 -9.16
N ARG A 245 4.41 -27.95 -8.61
CA ARG A 245 3.73 -26.85 -9.31
C ARG A 245 4.47 -25.53 -9.21
N LYS A 246 4.47 -24.80 -10.33
CA LYS A 246 4.85 -23.39 -10.40
C LYS A 246 3.82 -22.53 -9.69
N VAL A 247 4.25 -21.54 -8.92
CA VAL A 247 3.34 -20.72 -8.10
C VAL A 247 3.26 -19.29 -8.64
N VAL A 248 2.05 -18.86 -9.01
CA VAL A 248 1.75 -17.46 -9.29
C VAL A 248 1.18 -16.82 -8.04
N VAL A 249 1.78 -15.74 -7.56
CA VAL A 249 1.37 -15.07 -6.31
C VAL A 249 0.63 -13.76 -6.56
N TYR A 250 -0.37 -13.51 -5.71
CA TYR A 250 -1.05 -12.22 -5.62
C TYR A 250 -1.19 -11.80 -4.15
N LEU A 251 -0.82 -10.56 -3.83
CA LEU A 251 -0.98 -9.95 -2.50
C LEU A 251 -1.82 -8.67 -2.58
N GLY A 252 -2.94 -8.64 -1.86
CA GLY A 252 -3.74 -7.44 -1.65
C GLY A 252 -5.22 -7.72 -1.54
N LEU A 253 -6.03 -6.65 -1.52
CA LEU A 253 -7.47 -6.77 -1.40
C LEU A 253 -8.06 -7.63 -2.53
N LEU A 254 -8.99 -8.54 -2.20
CA LEU A 254 -9.76 -9.22 -3.23
C LEU A 254 -11.01 -8.37 -3.50
N ALA A 255 -10.93 -7.59 -4.56
CA ALA A 255 -11.99 -6.70 -4.99
C ALA A 255 -11.99 -6.55 -6.52
N GLU A 256 -13.09 -6.03 -7.06
CA GLU A 256 -13.28 -5.90 -8.50
C GLU A 256 -12.33 -4.85 -9.10
N TYR A 257 -12.18 -3.69 -8.45
CA TYR A 257 -11.25 -2.64 -8.90
C TYR A 257 -9.77 -3.07 -8.84
N GLN A 258 -9.46 -4.09 -8.03
CA GLN A 258 -8.14 -4.75 -7.98
C GLN A 258 -7.99 -5.85 -9.06
N GLY A 259 -9.03 -6.08 -9.85
CA GLY A 259 -9.11 -7.06 -10.93
C GLY A 259 -9.10 -8.52 -10.49
N SER A 260 -9.61 -8.82 -9.29
CA SER A 260 -9.60 -10.20 -8.77
C SER A 260 -10.36 -11.18 -9.68
N SER A 261 -11.43 -10.71 -10.33
CA SER A 261 -12.16 -11.47 -11.34
C SER A 261 -11.33 -11.70 -12.62
N TYR A 262 -10.60 -10.69 -13.09
CA TYR A 262 -9.69 -10.82 -14.23
C TYR A 262 -8.57 -11.82 -13.93
N LEU A 263 -7.99 -11.75 -12.73
CA LEU A 263 -6.97 -12.68 -12.27
C LEU A 263 -7.46 -14.14 -12.31
N LEU A 264 -8.65 -14.43 -11.78
CA LEU A 264 -9.16 -15.81 -11.74
C LEU A 264 -9.54 -16.34 -13.12
N ARG A 265 -10.06 -15.48 -14.00
CA ARG A 265 -10.32 -15.85 -15.40
C ARG A 265 -9.00 -16.09 -16.16
N ALA A 266 -7.97 -15.30 -15.87
CA ALA A 266 -6.63 -15.52 -16.43
C ALA A 266 -6.03 -16.83 -15.91
N ALA A 267 -6.25 -17.16 -14.63
CA ALA A 267 -5.88 -18.44 -14.05
C ALA A 267 -6.57 -19.61 -14.77
N GLN A 268 -7.85 -19.50 -15.09
CA GLN A 268 -8.56 -20.52 -15.88
C GLN A 268 -7.92 -20.72 -17.26
N SER A 269 -7.68 -19.64 -18.01
CA SER A 269 -7.03 -19.72 -19.33
C SER A 269 -5.63 -20.31 -19.23
N LEU A 270 -4.85 -19.94 -18.21
CA LEU A 270 -3.49 -20.44 -18.01
C LEU A 270 -3.47 -21.92 -17.60
N VAL A 271 -4.34 -22.36 -16.69
CA VAL A 271 -4.42 -23.76 -16.25
C VAL A 271 -4.74 -24.70 -17.43
N GLY A 272 -5.54 -24.24 -18.40
CA GLY A 272 -5.82 -24.99 -19.62
C GLY A 272 -4.59 -25.19 -20.52
N ARG A 273 -3.57 -24.33 -20.42
CA ARG A 273 -2.31 -24.40 -21.18
C ARG A 273 -1.16 -25.05 -20.41
N LEU A 274 -1.04 -24.68 -19.13
CA LEU A 274 -0.01 -25.11 -18.19
C LEU A 274 -0.67 -25.73 -16.95
N PRO A 275 -0.97 -27.04 -16.97
CA PRO A 275 -1.65 -27.71 -15.85
C PRO A 275 -0.79 -27.79 -14.58
N ASN A 276 0.53 -27.58 -14.67
CA ASN A 276 1.43 -27.56 -13.53
C ASN A 276 1.53 -26.19 -12.82
N VAL A 277 0.54 -25.31 -12.98
CA VAL A 277 0.48 -24.01 -12.28
C VAL A 277 -0.45 -24.04 -11.06
N HIS A 278 -0.13 -23.24 -10.06
CA HIS A 278 -0.95 -23.00 -8.88
C HIS A 278 -0.94 -21.52 -8.52
N PHE A 279 -2.08 -20.97 -8.14
CA PHE A 279 -2.25 -19.57 -7.74
C PHE A 279 -2.37 -19.46 -6.23
N LEU A 280 -1.48 -18.69 -5.62
CA LEU A 280 -1.52 -18.36 -4.19
C LEU A 280 -2.04 -16.93 -4.02
N LEU A 281 -3.31 -16.82 -3.60
CA LEU A 281 -4.04 -15.57 -3.49
C LEU A 281 -4.12 -15.14 -2.02
N MET A 282 -3.30 -14.14 -1.68
CA MET A 282 -3.18 -13.55 -0.35
C MET A 282 -4.00 -12.27 -0.27
N GLY A 283 -5.22 -12.36 0.26
CA GLY A 283 -6.11 -11.22 0.23
C GLY A 283 -7.41 -11.38 0.98
N TYR A 284 -7.95 -10.24 1.38
CA TYR A 284 -9.23 -10.06 2.09
C TYR A 284 -9.69 -8.60 1.90
N PRO A 285 -10.98 -8.25 1.96
CA PRO A 285 -12.16 -9.11 2.05
C PRO A 285 -12.47 -9.82 0.73
N GLY A 286 -13.53 -10.64 0.68
CA GLY A 286 -14.04 -11.22 -0.56
C GLY A 286 -13.64 -12.67 -0.83
N THR A 287 -12.91 -13.31 0.08
CA THR A 287 -12.39 -14.68 -0.09
C THR A 287 -13.46 -15.69 -0.52
N ASP A 288 -14.64 -15.68 0.11
CA ASP A 288 -15.71 -16.63 -0.21
C ASP A 288 -16.25 -16.43 -1.62
N ARG A 289 -16.59 -15.18 -1.98
CA ARG A 289 -17.02 -14.81 -3.34
C ARG A 289 -16.05 -15.29 -4.41
N TYR A 290 -14.75 -15.09 -4.19
CA TYR A 290 -13.72 -15.45 -5.18
C TYR A 290 -13.39 -16.96 -5.16
N ARG A 291 -13.62 -17.65 -4.04
CA ARG A 291 -13.60 -19.11 -3.96
C ARG A 291 -14.75 -19.74 -4.74
N ASP A 292 -15.94 -19.16 -4.65
CA ASP A 292 -17.11 -19.58 -5.43
C ASP A 292 -16.84 -19.37 -6.93
N LEU A 293 -16.24 -18.23 -7.31
CA LEU A 293 -15.83 -17.99 -8.68
C LEU A 293 -14.77 -19.01 -9.15
N ALA A 294 -13.75 -19.32 -8.33
CA ALA A 294 -12.76 -20.34 -8.68
C ALA A 294 -13.40 -21.73 -8.90
N THR A 295 -14.42 -22.06 -8.11
CA THR A 295 -15.20 -23.30 -8.25
C THR A 295 -16.03 -23.30 -9.53
N ALA A 296 -16.72 -22.19 -9.82
CA ALA A 296 -17.51 -22.02 -11.04
C ALA A 296 -16.64 -22.07 -12.31
N LEU A 297 -15.39 -21.64 -12.22
CA LEU A 297 -14.40 -21.72 -13.30
C LEU A 297 -13.71 -23.10 -13.40
N GLY A 298 -13.94 -24.01 -12.45
CA GLY A 298 -13.33 -25.35 -12.42
C GLY A 298 -11.85 -25.38 -12.03
N ILE A 299 -11.33 -24.33 -11.38
CA ILE A 299 -9.91 -24.18 -11.03
C ILE A 299 -9.63 -24.24 -9.52
N GLN A 300 -10.59 -24.68 -8.72
CA GLN A 300 -10.45 -24.74 -7.25
C GLN A 300 -9.24 -25.56 -6.79
N ASN A 301 -8.80 -26.56 -7.56
CA ASN A 301 -7.61 -27.38 -7.27
C ASN A 301 -6.29 -26.70 -7.68
N HIS A 302 -6.36 -25.53 -8.30
CA HIS A 302 -5.22 -24.72 -8.73
C HIS A 302 -5.14 -23.38 -7.99
N VAL A 303 -5.99 -23.14 -6.99
CA VAL A 303 -6.05 -21.86 -6.28
C VAL A 303 -6.09 -22.08 -4.78
N THR A 304 -5.12 -21.49 -4.07
CA THR A 304 -5.11 -21.40 -2.61
C THR A 304 -5.40 -19.97 -2.20
N PHE A 305 -6.48 -19.77 -1.44
CA PHE A 305 -6.77 -18.49 -0.79
C PHE A 305 -6.33 -18.55 0.66
N THR A 306 -5.41 -17.66 1.07
CA THR A 306 -4.93 -17.61 2.46
C THR A 306 -5.80 -16.74 3.37
N GLY A 307 -6.65 -15.88 2.78
CA GLY A 307 -7.29 -14.80 3.50
C GLY A 307 -6.30 -13.67 3.84
N ARG A 308 -6.51 -13.00 4.97
CA ARG A 308 -5.67 -11.88 5.41
C ARG A 308 -4.28 -12.38 5.80
N ILE A 309 -3.25 -11.73 5.26
CA ILE A 309 -1.84 -11.94 5.64
C ILE A 309 -1.33 -10.70 6.36
N PHE A 310 -0.60 -10.92 7.45
CA PHE A 310 0.07 -9.83 8.17
C PHE A 310 1.26 -9.31 7.36
N TYR A 311 1.51 -8.01 7.43
CA TYR A 311 2.60 -7.38 6.68
C TYR A 311 3.97 -8.01 7.00
N GLU A 312 4.17 -8.42 8.25
CA GLU A 312 5.38 -9.10 8.74
C GLU A 312 5.62 -10.47 8.09
N THR A 313 4.56 -11.21 7.74
CA THR A 313 4.68 -12.58 7.19
C THR A 313 4.56 -12.63 5.67
N ALA A 314 4.08 -11.55 5.04
CA ALA A 314 3.93 -11.45 3.59
C ALA A 314 5.19 -11.84 2.78
N PRO A 315 6.43 -11.47 3.16
CA PRO A 315 7.63 -11.87 2.41
C PRO A 315 7.78 -13.40 2.27
N SER A 316 7.45 -14.15 3.32
CA SER A 316 7.56 -15.61 3.34
C SER A 316 6.64 -16.25 2.30
N TYR A 317 5.41 -15.78 2.19
CA TYR A 317 4.47 -16.28 1.18
C TYR A 317 4.85 -15.86 -0.24
N LEU A 318 5.26 -14.60 -0.42
CA LEU A 318 5.74 -14.12 -1.72
C LEU A 318 6.95 -14.92 -2.21
N SER A 319 7.83 -15.36 -1.31
CA SER A 319 9.02 -16.16 -1.66
C SER A 319 8.71 -17.52 -2.31
N LEU A 320 7.46 -18.00 -2.20
CA LEU A 320 6.98 -19.20 -2.86
C LEU A 320 6.72 -18.98 -4.35
N GLY A 321 6.54 -17.73 -4.78
CA GLY A 321 6.20 -17.38 -6.15
C GLY A 321 7.34 -17.64 -7.13
N ASP A 322 6.95 -18.06 -8.32
CA ASP A 322 7.76 -18.08 -9.54
C ASP A 322 7.45 -16.86 -10.42
N ALA A 323 6.22 -16.35 -10.34
CA ALA A 323 5.80 -15.07 -10.90
C ALA A 323 4.81 -14.37 -9.97
N ALA A 324 4.76 -13.04 -10.03
CA ALA A 324 3.75 -12.23 -9.37
C ALA A 324 2.76 -11.65 -10.39
N ILE A 325 1.51 -11.45 -9.96
CA ILE A 325 0.49 -10.78 -10.78
C ILE A 325 -0.18 -9.64 -10.00
N THR A 326 -0.52 -8.58 -10.73
CA THR A 326 -1.53 -7.61 -10.33
C THR A 326 -2.47 -7.34 -11.52
N ALA A 327 -3.77 -7.36 -11.28
CA ALA A 327 -4.78 -7.08 -12.31
C ALA A 327 -5.51 -5.76 -12.01
N LYS A 328 -4.86 -4.84 -11.30
CA LYS A 328 -5.47 -3.56 -10.91
C LYS A 328 -5.90 -2.76 -12.14
N ILE A 329 -7.17 -2.36 -12.16
CA ILE A 329 -7.79 -1.64 -13.29
C ILE A 329 -7.66 -0.14 -13.13
N SER A 330 -7.62 0.35 -11.88
CA SER A 330 -7.47 1.78 -11.61
C SER A 330 -6.15 2.32 -12.17
N GLU A 331 -6.27 3.40 -12.93
CA GLU A 331 -5.12 4.08 -13.56
C GLU A 331 -4.52 5.16 -12.65
N THR A 332 -5.23 5.61 -11.62
CA THR A 332 -4.85 6.75 -10.77
C THR A 332 -4.33 6.36 -9.39
N GLU A 333 -4.83 5.26 -8.81
CA GLU A 333 -4.41 4.83 -7.48
C GLU A 333 -3.02 4.16 -7.50
N GLY A 334 -2.23 4.41 -6.45
CA GLY A 334 -0.94 3.73 -6.24
C GLY A 334 -1.04 2.20 -6.22
N ASN A 335 0.04 1.52 -6.61
CA ASN A 335 0.10 0.06 -6.67
C ASN A 335 1.29 -0.49 -5.86
N GLY A 336 1.39 -0.10 -4.59
CA GLY A 336 2.53 -0.41 -3.71
C GLY A 336 2.87 -1.90 -3.56
N LYS A 337 1.95 -2.83 -3.87
CA LYS A 337 2.26 -4.28 -3.89
C LYS A 337 3.32 -4.66 -4.94
N LEU A 338 3.41 -3.89 -6.03
CA LEU A 338 4.45 -4.08 -7.06
C LEU A 338 5.84 -4.00 -6.42
N LEU A 339 6.06 -3.03 -5.53
CA LEU A 339 7.33 -2.84 -4.85
C LEU A 339 7.68 -4.02 -3.94
N ASN A 340 6.69 -4.64 -3.29
CA ASN A 340 6.91 -5.85 -2.51
C ASN A 340 7.34 -7.02 -3.39
N TYR A 341 6.72 -7.18 -4.57
CA TYR A 341 7.09 -8.23 -5.54
C TYR A 341 8.50 -8.02 -6.09
N MET A 342 8.79 -6.79 -6.51
CA MET A 342 10.12 -6.41 -7.00
C MET A 342 11.18 -6.59 -5.93
N ALA A 343 10.89 -6.20 -4.68
CA ALA A 343 11.82 -6.39 -3.56
C ALA A 343 12.15 -7.86 -3.36
N VAL A 344 11.17 -8.78 -3.34
CA VAL A 344 11.50 -10.22 -3.22
C VAL A 344 12.10 -10.83 -4.49
N GLY A 345 12.25 -10.05 -5.56
CA GLY A 345 12.83 -10.48 -6.83
C GLY A 345 11.90 -11.37 -7.66
N LEU A 346 10.59 -11.08 -7.64
CA LEU A 346 9.60 -11.77 -8.47
C LEU A 346 9.44 -11.07 -9.83
N PRO A 347 9.56 -11.80 -10.95
CA PRO A 347 9.10 -11.28 -12.23
C PRO A 347 7.59 -11.05 -12.15
N THR A 348 7.13 -9.90 -12.65
CA THR A 348 5.79 -9.39 -12.35
C THR A 348 5.02 -9.08 -13.62
N VAL A 349 3.79 -9.61 -13.69
CA VAL A 349 2.78 -9.25 -14.69
C VAL A 349 1.83 -8.19 -14.14
N SER A 350 1.57 -7.15 -14.92
CA SER A 350 0.52 -6.18 -14.63
C SER A 350 -0.29 -5.84 -15.88
N PHE A 351 -1.43 -5.17 -15.71
CA PHE A 351 -1.98 -4.40 -16.81
C PHE A 351 -1.05 -3.24 -17.18
N ASP A 352 -1.10 -2.83 -18.44
CA ASP A 352 -0.43 -1.64 -18.96
C ASP A 352 -1.14 -0.38 -18.47
N THR A 353 -0.76 0.09 -17.28
CA THR A 353 -1.25 1.36 -16.71
C THR A 353 -0.09 2.32 -16.45
N PRO A 354 -0.32 3.65 -16.45
CA PRO A 354 0.73 4.63 -16.16
C PRO A 354 1.46 4.36 -14.83
N VAL A 355 0.71 4.00 -13.78
CA VAL A 355 1.26 3.68 -12.45
C VAL A 355 2.14 2.43 -12.49
N SER A 356 1.71 1.38 -13.21
CA SER A 356 2.51 0.15 -13.32
C SER A 356 3.78 0.38 -14.13
N LYS A 357 3.71 1.16 -15.22
CA LYS A 357 4.86 1.56 -16.04
C LYS A 357 5.87 2.41 -15.26
N GLU A 358 5.40 3.34 -14.43
CA GLU A 358 6.27 4.15 -13.57
C GLU A 358 7.12 3.26 -12.62
N ILE A 359 6.48 2.24 -12.04
CA ILE A 359 7.11 1.36 -11.04
C ILE A 359 7.99 0.27 -11.70
N LEU A 360 7.43 -0.50 -12.63
CA LEU A 360 8.09 -1.67 -13.22
C LEU A 360 9.07 -1.32 -14.34
N GLY A 361 8.89 -0.19 -15.04
CA GLY A 361 9.70 0.20 -16.19
C GLY A 361 9.70 -0.85 -17.31
N ASP A 362 10.77 -0.93 -18.09
CA ASP A 362 10.85 -1.86 -19.23
C ASP A 362 11.07 -3.33 -18.82
N VAL A 363 11.32 -3.57 -17.53
CA VAL A 363 11.55 -4.92 -16.98
C VAL A 363 10.24 -5.66 -16.73
N GLY A 364 9.17 -4.93 -16.44
CA GLY A 364 7.82 -5.46 -16.23
C GLY A 364 7.26 -6.16 -17.45
N VAL A 365 6.33 -7.10 -17.23
CA VAL A 365 5.57 -7.74 -18.31
C VAL A 365 4.14 -7.21 -18.27
N TYR A 366 3.67 -6.68 -19.40
CA TYR A 366 2.41 -5.97 -19.47
C TYR A 366 1.38 -6.70 -20.32
N ALA A 367 0.14 -6.71 -19.84
CA ALA A 367 -1.03 -7.10 -20.59
C ALA A 367 -1.87 -5.85 -20.95
N PRO A 368 -2.57 -5.83 -22.11
CA PRO A 368 -3.53 -4.78 -22.40
C PRO A 368 -4.57 -4.66 -21.28
N LEU A 369 -4.92 -3.42 -20.91
CA LEU A 369 -5.84 -3.15 -19.80
C LEU A 369 -7.17 -3.88 -20.01
N GLY A 370 -7.59 -4.68 -19.03
CA GLY A 370 -8.81 -5.48 -19.09
C GLY A 370 -8.71 -6.76 -19.93
N SER A 371 -7.56 -7.11 -20.50
CA SER A 371 -7.39 -8.35 -21.26
C SER A 371 -7.06 -9.55 -20.37
N VAL A 372 -8.06 -10.42 -20.15
CA VAL A 372 -7.87 -11.71 -19.45
C VAL A 372 -6.83 -12.59 -20.17
N GLU A 373 -6.95 -12.69 -21.49
CA GLU A 373 -6.05 -13.53 -22.29
C GLU A 373 -4.64 -12.95 -22.36
N GLY A 374 -4.53 -11.61 -22.36
CA GLY A 374 -3.24 -10.93 -22.25
C GLY A 374 -2.53 -11.24 -20.93
N LEU A 375 -3.24 -11.22 -19.80
CA LEU A 375 -2.66 -11.58 -18.50
C LEU A 375 -2.17 -13.04 -18.49
N ALA A 376 -2.97 -13.95 -19.04
CA ALA A 376 -2.64 -15.37 -19.05
C ALA A 376 -1.46 -15.67 -19.99
N THR A 377 -1.38 -15.04 -21.15
CA THR A 377 -0.24 -15.13 -22.07
C THR A 377 1.04 -14.52 -21.48
N ALA A 378 0.94 -13.39 -20.79
CA ALA A 378 2.07 -12.78 -20.09
C ALA A 378 2.61 -13.65 -18.95
N LEU A 379 1.72 -14.32 -18.21
CA LEU A 379 2.10 -15.29 -17.19
C LEU A 379 2.76 -16.53 -17.81
N GLU A 380 2.18 -17.09 -18.87
CA GLU A 380 2.75 -18.22 -19.60
C GLU A 380 4.18 -17.91 -20.07
N TYR A 381 4.40 -16.74 -20.66
CA TYR A 381 5.72 -16.26 -21.06
C TYR A 381 6.75 -16.33 -19.92
N LEU A 382 6.40 -15.83 -18.73
CA LEU A 382 7.29 -15.87 -17.57
C LEU A 382 7.49 -17.28 -16.99
N LEU A 383 6.50 -18.16 -17.12
CA LEU A 383 6.55 -19.48 -16.51
C LEU A 383 7.27 -20.52 -17.39
N ILE A 384 7.33 -20.31 -18.70
CA ILE A 384 8.06 -21.17 -19.64
C ILE A 384 9.55 -20.80 -19.71
N ASP A 385 9.89 -19.51 -19.71
CA ASP A 385 11.28 -19.04 -19.70
C ASP A 385 11.78 -18.75 -18.28
N GLU A 386 12.11 -19.81 -17.53
CA GLU A 386 12.52 -19.70 -16.13
C GLU A 386 13.77 -18.82 -15.95
N ARG A 387 14.74 -18.91 -16.87
CA ARG A 387 15.97 -18.12 -16.79
C ARG A 387 15.71 -16.64 -17.05
N GLY A 388 14.93 -16.31 -18.08
CA GLY A 388 14.52 -14.94 -18.35
C GLY A 388 13.68 -14.35 -17.21
N ALA A 389 12.80 -15.15 -16.62
CA ALA A 389 11.98 -14.75 -15.48
C ALA A 389 12.83 -14.48 -14.23
N GLU A 390 13.83 -15.31 -13.94
CA GLU A 390 14.78 -15.06 -12.84
C GLU A 390 15.60 -13.79 -13.06
N GLN A 391 16.08 -13.57 -14.28
CA GLN A 391 16.84 -12.37 -14.65
C GLN A 391 16.00 -11.10 -14.46
N ARG A 392 14.75 -11.10 -14.96
CA ARG A 392 13.80 -9.99 -14.74
C ARG A 392 13.54 -9.75 -13.25
N GLY A 393 13.40 -10.82 -12.46
CA GLY A 393 13.25 -10.71 -11.00
C GLY A 393 14.43 -10.01 -10.34
N ARG A 394 15.66 -10.31 -10.75
CA ARG A 394 16.89 -9.64 -10.26
C ARG A 394 16.92 -8.16 -10.65
N GLU A 395 16.64 -7.85 -11.91
CA GLU A 395 16.59 -6.47 -12.41
C GLU A 395 15.52 -5.63 -11.69
N LEU A 396 14.34 -6.21 -11.43
CA LEU A 396 13.29 -5.55 -10.64
C LEU A 396 13.75 -5.27 -9.20
N ARG A 397 14.48 -6.20 -8.57
CA ARG A 397 15.03 -5.96 -7.23
C ARG A 397 16.09 -4.86 -7.25
N GLU A 398 17.00 -4.86 -8.22
CA GLU A 398 18.02 -3.81 -8.37
C GLU A 398 17.36 -2.44 -8.54
N ARG A 399 16.31 -2.35 -9.35
CA ARG A 399 15.52 -1.14 -9.51
C ARG A 399 14.92 -0.65 -8.19
N VAL A 400 14.36 -1.55 -7.37
CA VAL A 400 13.86 -1.22 -6.02
C VAL A 400 14.96 -0.66 -5.13
N LEU A 401 16.11 -1.33 -5.05
CA LEU A 401 17.23 -0.92 -4.19
C LEU A 401 17.77 0.46 -4.59
N LYS A 402 17.67 0.82 -5.87
CA LYS A 402 18.14 2.10 -6.40
C LYS A 402 17.16 3.25 -6.18
N HIS A 403 15.84 3.00 -6.26
CA HIS A 403 14.84 4.06 -6.43
C HIS A 403 13.69 4.08 -5.43
N TYR A 404 13.43 2.99 -4.69
CA TYR A 404 12.19 2.83 -3.93
C TYR A 404 12.44 2.39 -2.48
N LEU A 405 13.53 2.85 -1.87
CA LEU A 405 13.82 2.60 -0.45
C LEU A 405 13.25 3.69 0.44
N TRP A 406 12.67 3.30 1.57
CA TRP A 406 12.08 4.25 2.53
C TRP A 406 13.06 5.29 3.07
N GLU A 407 14.35 4.95 3.17
CA GLU A 407 15.40 5.91 3.54
C GLU A 407 15.47 7.08 2.54
N GLN A 408 15.34 6.79 1.23
CA GLN A 408 15.35 7.81 0.18
C GLN A 408 14.06 8.63 0.21
N GLY A 409 12.90 7.96 0.32
CA GLY A 409 11.61 8.62 0.44
C GLY A 409 11.54 9.55 1.65
N ALA A 410 12.00 9.10 2.82
CA ALA A 410 12.00 9.91 4.04
C ALA A 410 12.92 11.14 3.94
N ARG A 411 14.08 11.04 3.28
CA ARG A 411 14.93 12.21 3.01
C ARG A 411 14.20 13.26 2.17
N GLN A 412 13.52 12.84 1.09
CA GLN A 412 12.72 13.75 0.27
C GLN A 412 11.57 14.38 1.08
N ILE A 413 10.92 13.61 1.94
CA ILE A 413 9.87 14.13 2.84
C ILE A 413 10.43 15.18 3.80
N LEU A 414 11.62 14.95 4.39
CA LEU A 414 12.27 15.94 5.26
C LEU A 414 12.65 17.21 4.49
N ASP A 415 13.15 17.10 3.26
CA ASP A 415 13.40 18.28 2.40
C ASP A 415 12.11 19.08 2.17
N ILE A 416 10.98 18.40 1.94
CA ILE A 416 9.67 19.07 1.80
C ILE A 416 9.25 19.73 3.11
N TYR A 417 9.48 19.09 4.25
CA TYR A 417 9.18 19.69 5.57
C TYR A 417 9.96 20.98 5.76
N ASP A 418 11.25 21.01 5.42
CA ASP A 418 12.07 22.22 5.54
C ASP A 418 11.59 23.33 4.60
N VAL A 419 11.30 23.00 3.34
CA VAL A 419 10.77 23.97 2.35
C VAL A 419 9.40 24.50 2.79
N ALA A 420 8.55 23.66 3.36
CA ALA A 420 7.23 24.07 3.82
C ALA A 420 7.30 24.91 5.10
N ALA A 421 8.21 24.58 6.02
CA ALA A 421 8.44 25.34 7.24
C ALA A 421 9.04 26.72 6.97
N ALA A 422 9.86 26.88 5.92
CA ALA A 422 10.40 28.18 5.52
C ALA A 422 9.35 29.13 4.88
N LYS A 423 8.17 28.62 4.48
CA LYS A 423 7.10 29.40 3.85
C LYS A 423 5.97 29.80 4.81
N GLY A 424 5.93 29.19 6.00
CA GLY A 424 4.93 29.46 7.05
C GLY A 424 5.52 30.33 8.13
#